data_AF-A0A524AAV9-F1
#
_entry.id   AF-A0A524AAV9-F1
#
_cell.length_a   1.000
_cell.length_b   1.000
_cell.length_c   1.000
_cell.angle_alpha   90.00
_cell.angle_beta   90.00
_cell.angle_gamma   90.00
#
_symmetry.space_group_name_H-M   'P 1'
#
loop_
_entity.id
_entity.type
_entity.pdbx_description
1 polymer ?
#
loop_
_entity_poly.entity_id
_entity_poly.type
_entity_poly.pdbx_seq_one_letter_code
_entity_poly.pdbx_strand_id
1 'polypeptide(L)' 'MFHSGDEKAASELLHQRILRVNRLSGLTWGGFFQVNKEILRQRGIIRTAVVRGPVVPLDELTRQELQAVIDELYGSER' A
#
# COMPACT_ATOMS: atom_id res chain seq x y z
N MET A 1 -14.09 13.35 -11.44
CA MET A 1 -12.90 13.11 -10.59
C MET A 1 -11.72 12.63 -11.43
N PHE A 2 -11.80 11.49 -12.14
CA PHE A 2 -10.82 11.19 -13.19
C PHE A 2 -11.24 11.94 -14.47
N HIS A 3 -10.32 12.71 -15.07
CA HIS A 3 -10.49 13.45 -16.34
C HIS A 3 -11.37 14.72 -16.33
N SER A 4 -11.76 15.24 -15.15
CA SER A 4 -12.52 16.51 -15.05
C SER A 4 -11.65 17.77 -14.91
N GLY A 5 -10.32 17.64 -14.88
CA GLY A 5 -9.40 18.76 -14.63
C GLY A 5 -9.42 19.29 -13.19
N ASP A 6 -10.04 18.57 -12.25
CA ASP A 6 -10.07 18.96 -10.84
C ASP A 6 -8.76 18.59 -10.14
N GLU A 7 -7.76 19.44 -10.32
CA GLU A 7 -6.40 19.24 -9.79
C GLU A 7 -6.35 19.24 -8.27
N LYS A 8 -7.23 20.01 -7.61
CA LYS A 8 -7.28 20.09 -6.16
C LYS A 8 -7.70 18.75 -5.57
N ALA A 9 -8.82 18.19 -6.03
CA ALA A 9 -9.27 16.89 -5.56
C ALA A 9 -8.26 15.77 -5.90
N ALA A 10 -7.60 15.86 -7.06
CA ALA A 10 -6.55 14.91 -7.43
C ALA A 10 -5.34 14.99 -6.48
N SER A 11 -4.90 16.19 -6.13
CA SER A 11 -3.80 16.41 -5.18
C SER A 11 -4.17 15.89 -3.77
N GLU A 12 -5.38 16.16 -3.30
CA GLU A 12 -5.86 15.65 -2.01
C GLU A 12 -5.86 14.11 -1.98
N LEU A 13 -6.39 13.45 -3.03
CA LEU A 13 -6.38 11.99 -3.14
C LEU A 13 -4.96 11.41 -3.18
N LEU A 14 -4.06 12.04 -3.93
CA LEU A 14 -2.66 11.65 -4.04
C LEU A 14 -1.98 11.64 -2.66
N HIS A 15 -2.14 12.73 -1.90
CA HIS A 15 -1.51 12.85 -0.57
C HIS A 15 -2.15 11.95 0.47
N GLN A 16 -3.48 11.87 0.49
CA GLN A 16 -4.21 11.12 1.52
C GLN A 16 -4.11 9.61 1.33
N ARG A 17 -4.03 9.11 0.10
CA ARG A 17 -4.09 7.66 -0.19
C ARG A 17 -2.84 7.13 -0.88
N ILE A 18 -2.46 7.70 -2.01
CA ILE A 18 -1.46 7.12 -2.91
C ILE A 18 -0.04 7.23 -2.33
N LEU A 19 0.37 8.42 -1.87
CA LEU A 19 1.74 8.66 -1.42
C LEU A 19 2.13 7.83 -0.20
N ARG A 20 1.17 7.47 0.65
CA ARG A 20 1.41 6.65 1.84
C ARG A 20 1.82 5.23 1.48
N VAL A 21 1.12 4.63 0.50
CA VAL A 21 1.47 3.31 -0.05
C VAL A 21 2.79 3.39 -0.82
N ASN A 22 3.01 4.46 -1.59
CA ASN A 22 4.24 4.64 -2.36
C ASN A 22 5.47 4.78 -1.46
N ARG A 23 5.35 5.54 -0.37
CA ARG A 23 6.44 5.72 0.61
C ARG A 23 6.91 4.36 1.14
N LEU A 24 5.99 3.54 1.63
CA LEU A 24 6.29 2.18 2.12
C LEU A 24 6.88 1.28 1.02
N SER A 25 6.32 1.36 -0.18
CA SER A 25 6.76 0.57 -1.34
C SER A 25 8.21 0.85 -1.74
N GLY A 26 8.71 2.06 -1.47
CA GLY A 26 10.06 2.51 -1.83
C GLY A 26 11.14 2.25 -0.78
N LEU A 27 10.80 1.77 0.42
CA LEU A 27 11.76 1.67 1.53
C LEU A 27 12.82 0.57 1.38
N THR A 28 12.55 -0.47 0.60
CA THR A 28 13.43 -1.63 0.52
C THR A 28 13.37 -2.35 -0.83
N TRP A 29 14.38 -3.16 -1.12
CA TRP A 29 14.43 -3.93 -2.37
C TRP A 29 13.33 -4.98 -2.39
N GLY A 30 12.37 -4.79 -3.31
CA GLY A 30 11.17 -5.61 -3.41
C GLY A 30 10.02 -5.16 -2.50
N GLY A 31 10.15 -4.01 -1.82
CA GLY A 31 9.10 -3.42 -0.98
C GLY A 31 7.80 -3.19 -1.74
N PHE A 32 7.89 -2.68 -2.98
CA PHE A 32 6.75 -2.51 -3.88
C PHE A 32 5.89 -3.77 -4.02
N PHE A 33 6.52 -4.92 -4.25
CA PHE A 33 5.79 -6.18 -4.40
C PHE A 33 5.21 -6.65 -3.07
N GLN A 34 5.96 -6.51 -1.97
CA GLN A 34 5.51 -6.94 -0.64
C GLN A 34 4.29 -6.14 -0.18
N VAL A 35 4.37 -4.81 -0.27
CA VAL A 35 3.28 -3.89 0.11
C VAL A 35 2.02 -4.15 -0.71
N ASN A 36 2.12 -4.17 -2.04
CA ASN A 36 0.95 -4.37 -2.90
C ASN A 36 0.33 -5.76 -2.73
N LYS A 37 1.14 -6.82 -2.59
CA LYS A 37 0.60 -8.16 -2.35
C LYS A 37 -0.07 -8.27 -0.99
N GLU A 38 0.44 -7.61 0.04
CA GLU A 38 -0.17 -7.63 1.36
C GLU A 38 -1.53 -6.93 1.37
N ILE A 39 -1.65 -5.79 0.69
CA ILE A 39 -2.95 -5.12 0.44
C ILE A 39 -3.92 -6.08 -0.26
N LEU A 40 -3.49 -6.73 -1.35
CA LEU A 40 -4.34 -7.68 -2.09
C LEU A 40 -4.74 -8.89 -1.24
N ARG A 41 -3.85 -9.38 -0.38
CA ARG A 41 -4.10 -10.51 0.51
C ARG A 41 -5.16 -10.16 1.56
N GLN A 42 -5.02 -9.01 2.23
CA GLN A 42 -5.97 -8.58 3.26
C GLN A 42 -7.33 -8.20 2.68
N ARG A 43 -7.38 -7.77 1.41
CA ARG A 43 -8.62 -7.56 0.66
C ARG A 43 -9.23 -8.84 0.08
N GLY A 44 -8.69 -10.01 0.39
CA GLY A 44 -9.23 -11.30 -0.04
C GLY A 44 -9.04 -11.64 -1.53
N ILE A 45 -8.23 -10.88 -2.26
CA ILE A 45 -8.01 -11.08 -3.71
C ILE A 45 -7.01 -12.20 -3.99
N ILE A 46 -5.98 -12.33 -3.15
CA ILE A 46 -4.97 -13.39 -3.27
C ILE A 46 -4.77 -14.10 -1.94
N ARG A 47 -4.38 -15.37 -2.01
CA ARG A 47 -4.16 -16.21 -0.82
C ARG A 47 -2.89 -15.85 -0.03
N THR A 48 -1.81 -15.42 -0.69
CA THR A 48 -0.49 -15.23 -0.07
C THR A 48 0.22 -14.01 -0.62
N ALA A 49 0.93 -13.30 0.26
CA ALA A 49 1.74 -12.14 -0.09
C ALA A 49 3.23 -12.45 -0.30
N VAL A 50 3.61 -13.73 -0.35
CA VAL A 50 5.02 -14.13 -0.54
C VAL A 50 5.60 -13.56 -1.84
N VAL A 51 6.76 -12.92 -1.72
CA VAL A 51 7.57 -12.46 -2.85
C VAL A 51 8.82 -13.32 -2.92
N ARG A 52 9.08 -13.90 -4.10
CA ARG A 52 10.27 -14.74 -4.33
C ARG A 52 11.51 -13.84 -4.44
N GLY A 53 12.63 -14.34 -3.95
CA GLY A 53 13.89 -13.58 -3.94
C GLY A 53 14.49 -13.33 -5.34
N PRO A 54 15.48 -12.43 -5.42
CA PRO A 54 16.09 -11.69 -4.30
C PRO A 54 15.21 -10.50 -3.85
N VAL A 55 14.90 -10.46 -2.55
CA VAL A 55 14.17 -9.36 -1.89
C VAL A 55 14.66 -9.20 -0.46
N VAL A 56 14.52 -8.00 0.09
CA VAL A 56 14.75 -7.73 1.51
C VAL A 56 13.39 -7.71 2.22
N PRO A 57 13.15 -8.56 3.22
CA PRO A 57 11.90 -8.54 3.97
C PRO A 57 11.64 -7.17 4.62
N LEU A 58 10.38 -6.77 4.72
CA LEU A 58 10.01 -5.59 5.51
C LEU A 58 10.41 -5.81 6.97
N ASP A 59 11.06 -4.83 7.59
CA ASP A 59 11.31 -4.82 9.03
C ASP A 59 10.00 -4.65 9.81
N GLU A 60 10.07 -4.87 11.12
CA GLU A 60 8.89 -4.89 11.98
C GLU A 60 8.16 -3.54 12.03
N LEU A 61 8.87 -2.43 12.07
CA LEU A 61 8.26 -1.10 12.08
C LEU A 61 7.53 -0.82 10.77
N THR A 62 8.17 -1.15 9.65
CA THR A 62 7.56 -1.00 8.31
C THR A 62 6.31 -1.89 8.17
N ARG A 63 6.29 -3.09 8.76
CA ARG A 63 5.11 -3.97 8.77
C ARG A 63 3.95 -3.37 9.58
N GLN A 64 4.23 -2.82 10.76
CA GLN A 64 3.22 -2.18 11.60
C GLN A 64 2.62 -0.95 10.92
N GLU A 65 3.45 -0.13 10.29
CA GLU A 65 2.98 1.03 9.54
C GLU A 65 2.14 0.62 8.32
N LEU A 66 2.56 -0.43 7.60
CA LEU A 66 1.76 -1.00 6.52
C LEU A 66 0.38 -1.46 7.01
N GLN A 67 0.32 -2.14 8.17
CA GLN A 67 -0.95 -2.55 8.75
C GLN A 67 -1.85 -1.35 9.06
N ALA A 68 -1.32 -0.29 9.68
CA ALA A 68 -2.08 0.93 9.95
C ALA A 68 -2.61 1.59 8.67
N VAL A 69 -1.80 1.64 7.60
CA VAL A 69 -2.23 2.16 6.30
C VAL A 69 -3.34 1.30 5.69
N ILE A 70 -3.26 -0.02 5.80
CA ILE A 70 -4.31 -0.92 5.30
C ILE A 70 -5.60 -0.73 6.08
N ASP A 71 -5.53 -0.69 7.41
CA ASP A 71 -6.71 -0.50 8.26
C ASP A 71 -7.37 0.86 8.02
N GLU A 72 -6.61 1.93 7.78
CA GLU A 72 -7.19 3.22 7.45
C GLU A 72 -7.83 3.25 6.06
N LEU A 73 -7.19 2.63 5.06
CA LEU A 73 -7.69 2.66 3.68
C LEU A 73 -8.87 1.72 3.44
N TYR A 74 -8.97 0.62 4.19
CA TYR A 74 -9.88 -0.50 3.92
C TYR A 74 -10.56 -1.10 5.17
N GLY A 75 -10.26 -0.64 6.39
CA GLY A 75 -10.73 -1.27 7.63
C GLY A 75 -12.21 -1.10 7.95
N SER A 76 -12.91 -0.17 7.29
CA SER A 76 -14.35 0.07 7.44
C SER A 76 -15.24 -0.79 6.51
N GLU A 77 -14.64 -1.56 5.60
CA GLU A 77 -15.37 -2.40 4.61
C GLU A 77 -15.50 -3.88 5.05
N ARG A 78 -15.34 -4.19 6.33
CA ARG A 78 -15.49 -5.56 6.88
C ARG A 78 -16.89 -5.85 7.39
#